data_AF-A0A3M0FXX3-F1
#
_entry.id   AF-A0A3M0FXX3-F1
#
_cell.length_a   1.000
_cell.length_b   1.000
_cell.length_c   1.000
_cell.angle_alpha   90.00
_cell.angle_beta   90.00
_cell.angle_gamma   90.00
#
_symmetry.space_group_name_H-M   'P 1'
#
loop_
_entity.id
_entity.type
_entity.pdbx_description
1 polymer ?
#
loop_
_entity_poly.entity_id
_entity_poly.type
_entity_poly.pdbx_seq_one_letter_code
_entity_poly.pdbx_strand_id
1 'polypeptide(L)'
;MDEKTILLFDNYLQGVLSLQEQRDLEARIAKEPELADAFTIFKEVNGHLSHTFSQERSDFKNTIERSANAYFEDANSPRGTISGNSPSKVIALKPWRYLVAASVVLFFGVMLWMNFQSASYADYAFDGTISLTERSGGELAFAKAEKAFNSQSYEEAILFFDTILSNDPENAEVAYYKGIALVELGKHAEAESLFEQLAQGGSVYKYKALWYNGLSHLKRKDIEGAKTILNKIPSDAEDYEKAQELLDKL
;
A
#
# COMPACT_ATOMS: atom_id res chain seq x y z
N MET A 1 -29.28 5.55 -1.69
CA MET A 1 -30.16 4.79 -2.59
C MET A 1 -29.80 3.32 -2.47
N ASP A 2 -30.78 2.43 -2.29
CA ASP A 2 -30.53 1.00 -2.15
C ASP A 2 -30.38 0.31 -3.51
N GLU A 3 -29.79 -0.89 -3.51
CA GLU A 3 -29.48 -1.66 -4.71
C GLU A 3 -30.72 -1.96 -5.58
N LYS A 4 -31.87 -2.19 -4.93
CA LYS A 4 -33.13 -2.45 -5.62
C LYS A 4 -33.64 -1.23 -6.39
N THR A 5 -33.49 -0.02 -5.83
CA THR A 5 -33.88 1.22 -6.51
C THR A 5 -32.95 1.53 -7.68
N ILE A 6 -31.64 1.27 -7.53
CA ILE A 6 -30.65 1.39 -8.62
C ILE A 6 -31.04 0.48 -9.79
N LEU A 7 -31.32 -0.79 -9.52
CA LEU A 7 -31.69 -1.78 -10.54
C LEU A 7 -33.02 -1.43 -11.22
N LEU A 8 -33.99 -0.93 -10.46
CA LEU A 8 -35.27 -0.47 -10.99
C LEU A 8 -35.11 0.71 -11.94
N PHE A 9 -34.25 1.68 -11.61
CA PHE A 9 -33.96 2.82 -12.47
C PHE A 9 -33.21 2.41 -13.75
N ASP A 10 -32.22 1.52 -13.63
CA ASP A 10 -31.48 1.00 -14.79
C ASP A 10 -32.40 0.27 -15.76
N ASN A 11 -33.24 -0.64 -15.25
CA ASN A 11 -34.23 -1.36 -16.05
C ASN A 11 -35.25 -0.44 -16.73
N TYR A 12 -35.64 0.66 -16.07
CA TYR A 12 -36.51 1.68 -16.67
C TYR A 12 -35.81 2.39 -17.83
N LEU A 13 -34.55 2.82 -17.65
CA LEU A 13 -33.77 3.50 -18.71
C LEU A 13 -33.45 2.58 -19.90
N GLN A 14 -33.29 1.28 -19.66
CA GLN A 14 -33.07 0.27 -20.69
C GLN A 14 -34.37 -0.17 -21.39
N GLY A 15 -35.53 0.28 -20.92
CA GLY A 15 -36.84 -0.05 -21.51
C GLY A 15 -37.26 -1.51 -21.32
N VAL A 16 -36.71 -2.21 -20.32
CA VAL A 16 -36.98 -3.63 -20.07
C VAL A 16 -38.08 -3.88 -19.04
N LEU A 17 -38.56 -2.82 -18.35
CA LEU A 17 -39.70 -2.92 -17.42
C LEU A 17 -41.03 -3.15 -18.15
N SER A 18 -41.95 -3.86 -17.51
CA SER A 18 -43.32 -3.99 -17.99
C SER A 18 -44.08 -2.68 -17.89
N LEU A 19 -45.15 -2.53 -18.69
CA LEU A 19 -46.00 -1.32 -18.69
C LEU A 19 -46.59 -0.98 -17.31
N GLN A 20 -46.84 -2.00 -16.47
CA GLN A 20 -47.37 -1.78 -15.12
C GLN A 20 -46.27 -1.24 -14.19
N GLU A 21 -45.08 -1.83 -14.22
CA GLU A 21 -43.94 -1.41 -13.41
C GLU A 21 -43.45 -0.01 -13.77
N GLN A 22 -43.47 0.34 -15.06
CA GLN A 22 -43.16 1.70 -15.53
C GLN A 22 -44.12 2.72 -14.92
N ARG A 23 -45.43 2.45 -14.99
CA ARG A 23 -46.46 3.34 -14.43
C ARG A 23 -46.33 3.47 -12.92
N ASP A 24 -46.06 2.38 -12.23
CA ASP A 24 -45.91 2.39 -10.77
C ASP A 24 -44.66 3.19 -10.34
N LEU A 25 -43.56 3.08 -11.09
CA LEU A 25 -42.37 3.89 -10.87
C LEU A 25 -42.63 5.38 -11.15
N GLU A 26 -43.22 5.72 -12.29
CA GLU A 26 -43.55 7.10 -12.65
C GLU A 26 -44.50 7.74 -11.64
N ALA A 27 -45.49 6.98 -11.16
CA ALA A 27 -46.41 7.43 -10.13
C ALA A 27 -45.72 7.67 -8.78
N ARG A 28 -44.68 6.89 -8.44
CA ARG A 28 -43.87 7.10 -7.23
C ARG A 28 -42.95 8.30 -7.36
N ILE A 29 -42.26 8.45 -8.49
CA ILE A 29 -41.44 9.64 -8.81
C ILE A 29 -42.28 10.92 -8.71
N ALA A 30 -43.53 10.90 -9.18
CA ALA A 30 -44.43 12.05 -9.08
C ALA A 30 -44.89 12.38 -7.64
N LYS A 31 -44.85 11.42 -6.71
CA LYS A 31 -45.31 11.58 -5.32
C LYS A 31 -44.19 11.79 -4.32
N GLU A 32 -43.00 11.26 -4.61
CA GLU A 32 -41.85 11.22 -3.72
C GLU A 32 -40.73 12.11 -4.30
N PRO A 33 -40.58 13.37 -3.84
CA PRO A 33 -39.60 14.30 -4.40
C PRO A 33 -38.15 13.81 -4.23
N GLU A 34 -37.83 13.16 -3.12
CA GLU A 34 -36.50 12.56 -2.91
C GLU A 34 -36.17 11.45 -3.93
N LEU A 35 -37.19 10.68 -4.35
CA LEU A 35 -37.02 9.65 -5.38
C LEU A 35 -36.85 10.27 -6.77
N ALA A 36 -37.53 11.39 -7.04
CA ALA A 36 -37.39 12.14 -8.30
C ALA A 36 -36.01 12.77 -8.46
N ASP A 37 -35.47 13.36 -7.40
CA ASP A 37 -34.11 13.90 -7.40
C ASP A 37 -33.07 12.77 -7.60
N ALA A 38 -33.23 11.65 -6.90
CA ALA A 38 -32.38 10.48 -7.05
C ALA A 38 -32.44 9.91 -8.48
N PHE A 39 -33.62 9.83 -9.09
CA PHE A 39 -33.79 9.38 -10.47
C PHE A 39 -33.13 10.33 -11.47
N THR A 40 -33.24 11.64 -11.25
CA THR A 40 -32.63 12.66 -12.11
C THR A 40 -31.11 12.55 -12.08
N ILE A 41 -30.52 12.48 -10.88
CA ILE A 41 -29.06 12.29 -10.71
C ILE A 41 -28.62 10.99 -11.38
N PHE A 42 -29.34 9.89 -11.14
CA PHE A 42 -29.00 8.59 -11.74
C PHE A 42 -29.05 8.63 -13.27
N LYS A 43 -30.07 9.27 -13.85
CA LYS A 43 -30.24 9.44 -15.29
C LYS A 43 -29.12 10.28 -15.91
N GLU A 44 -28.72 11.38 -15.26
CA GLU A 44 -27.62 12.23 -15.73
C GLU A 44 -26.28 11.50 -15.69
N VAL A 45 -25.98 10.82 -14.58
CA VAL A 45 -24.76 10.02 -14.41
C VAL A 45 -24.70 8.89 -15.43
N ASN A 46 -25.81 8.15 -15.63
CA ASN A 46 -25.86 7.07 -16.60
C ASN A 46 -25.75 7.61 -18.05
N GLY A 47 -26.35 8.76 -18.35
CA GLY A 47 -26.20 9.43 -19.63
C GLY A 47 -24.75 9.84 -19.91
N HIS A 48 -24.06 10.40 -18.91
CA HIS A 48 -22.66 10.76 -19.03
C HIS A 48 -21.76 9.53 -19.21
N LEU A 49 -21.94 8.49 -18.38
CA LEU A 49 -21.21 7.23 -18.47
C LEU A 49 -21.42 6.54 -19.83
N SER A 50 -22.66 6.54 -20.33
CA SER A 50 -22.98 5.92 -21.61
C SER A 50 -22.33 6.65 -22.78
N HIS A 51 -22.15 7.96 -22.70
CA HIS A 51 -21.50 8.74 -23.75
C HIS A 51 -19.96 8.63 -23.65
N THR A 52 -19.41 8.88 -22.46
CA THR A 52 -17.97 8.93 -22.18
C THR A 52 -17.28 7.59 -22.44
N PHE A 53 -17.94 6.47 -22.12
CA PHE A 53 -17.36 5.12 -22.29
C PHE A 53 -18.01 4.32 -23.43
N SER A 54 -18.64 5.01 -24.39
CA SER A 54 -19.33 4.37 -25.51
C SER A 54 -18.39 3.50 -26.34
N GLN A 55 -17.16 3.98 -26.57
CA GLN A 55 -16.16 3.29 -27.36
C GLN A 55 -15.56 2.09 -26.62
N GLU A 56 -15.16 2.27 -25.37
CA GLU A 56 -14.60 1.22 -24.52
C GLU A 56 -15.61 0.08 -24.29
N ARG A 57 -16.90 0.42 -24.13
CA ARG A 57 -17.98 -0.57 -24.01
C ARG A 57 -18.17 -1.37 -25.31
N SER A 58 -18.08 -0.71 -26.46
CA SER A 58 -18.14 -1.35 -27.78
C SER A 58 -16.96 -2.30 -27.98
N ASP A 59 -15.75 -1.86 -27.65
CA ASP A 59 -14.53 -2.66 -27.79
C ASP A 59 -14.53 -3.88 -26.87
N PHE A 60 -14.99 -3.72 -25.63
CA PHE A 60 -15.19 -4.83 -24.70
C PHE A 60 -16.22 -5.83 -25.24
N LYS A 61 -17.39 -5.35 -25.69
CA LYS A 61 -18.44 -6.21 -26.28
C LYS A 61 -17.93 -6.98 -27.50
N ASN A 62 -17.24 -6.31 -28.43
CA ASN A 62 -16.65 -6.94 -29.61
C ASN A 62 -15.60 -8.01 -29.23
N THR A 63 -14.89 -7.80 -28.12
CA THR A 63 -13.92 -8.77 -27.61
C THR A 63 -14.62 -10.00 -27.03
N ILE A 64 -15.68 -9.80 -26.23
CA ILE A 64 -16.52 -10.89 -25.70
C ILE A 64 -17.12 -11.69 -26.86
N GLU A 65 -17.76 -11.03 -27.83
CA GLU A 65 -18.40 -11.70 -28.97
C GLU A 65 -17.40 -12.49 -29.81
N ARG A 66 -16.23 -11.92 -30.09
CA ARG A 66 -15.16 -12.62 -30.80
C ARG A 66 -14.67 -13.85 -30.04
N SER A 67 -14.49 -13.73 -28.73
CA SER A 67 -14.06 -14.85 -27.88
C SER A 67 -15.13 -15.94 -27.80
N ALA A 68 -16.39 -15.57 -27.66
CA ALA A 68 -17.51 -16.50 -27.64
C ALA A 68 -17.64 -17.21 -28.99
N ASN A 69 -17.62 -16.48 -30.10
CA ASN A 69 -17.71 -17.08 -31.44
C ASN A 69 -16.52 -17.99 -31.72
N ALA A 70 -15.30 -17.62 -31.34
CA ALA A 70 -14.13 -18.50 -31.49
C ALA A 70 -14.29 -19.82 -30.70
N TYR A 71 -14.90 -19.77 -29.51
CA TYR A 71 -15.16 -20.95 -28.70
C TYR A 71 -16.35 -21.80 -29.21
N PHE A 72 -17.40 -21.17 -29.73
CA PHE A 72 -18.63 -21.85 -30.13
C PHE A 72 -18.69 -22.21 -31.63
N GLU A 73 -17.91 -21.57 -32.51
CA GLU A 73 -17.74 -22.00 -33.91
C GLU A 73 -16.87 -23.26 -34.04
N ASP A 74 -15.86 -23.42 -33.16
CA ASP A 74 -15.09 -24.67 -33.05
C ASP A 74 -15.99 -25.86 -32.62
N ALA A 75 -17.08 -25.57 -31.88
CA ALA A 75 -18.04 -26.57 -31.43
C ALA A 75 -19.09 -26.97 -32.49
N ASN A 76 -19.28 -26.20 -33.57
CA ASN A 76 -20.33 -26.43 -34.59
C ASN A 76 -19.81 -26.70 -36.01
N SER A 77 -18.51 -26.93 -36.20
CA SER A 77 -18.00 -27.50 -37.46
C SER A 77 -18.67 -28.87 -37.71
N PRO A 78 -19.19 -29.17 -38.91
CA PRO A 78 -19.82 -30.45 -39.18
C PRO A 78 -18.78 -31.54 -38.94
N ARG A 79 -19.13 -32.55 -38.12
CA ARG A 79 -18.42 -33.83 -38.06
C ARG A 79 -18.39 -34.40 -39.47
N GLY A 80 -17.36 -34.06 -40.23
CA GLY A 80 -16.97 -34.78 -41.42
C GLY A 80 -16.77 -36.24 -41.00
N THR A 81 -17.40 -37.14 -41.73
CA THR A 81 -17.18 -38.58 -41.62
C THR A 81 -15.70 -38.88 -41.79
N ILE A 82 -14.96 -39.08 -40.70
CA ILE A 82 -13.60 -39.61 -40.74
C ILE A 82 -13.71 -41.13 -40.76
N SER A 83 -13.86 -41.69 -41.96
CA SER A 83 -13.23 -42.96 -42.25
C SER A 83 -11.74 -42.68 -42.44
N GLY A 84 -10.96 -42.94 -41.40
CA GLY A 84 -9.51 -42.70 -41.41
C GLY A 84 -8.93 -42.81 -40.02
N ASN A 85 -8.57 -44.02 -39.62
CA ASN A 85 -7.66 -44.27 -38.51
C ASN A 85 -6.42 -43.36 -38.65
N SER A 86 -6.34 -42.32 -37.85
CA SER A 86 -5.08 -41.66 -37.52
C SER A 86 -5.20 -41.23 -36.06
N PRO A 87 -4.52 -41.94 -35.14
CA PRO A 87 -4.61 -41.59 -33.73
C PRO A 87 -4.07 -40.17 -33.56
N SER A 88 -4.83 -39.32 -32.86
CA SER A 88 -4.31 -38.03 -32.40
C SER A 88 -2.97 -38.30 -31.69
N LYS A 89 -1.90 -37.63 -32.13
CA LYS A 89 -0.59 -37.74 -31.49
C LYS A 89 -0.71 -37.10 -30.11
N VAL A 90 -1.15 -37.88 -29.13
CA VAL A 90 -1.07 -37.52 -27.72
C VAL A 90 0.41 -37.48 -27.38
N ILE A 91 0.97 -36.27 -27.26
CA ILE A 91 2.33 -36.09 -26.79
C ILE A 91 2.28 -36.34 -25.27
N ALA A 92 2.45 -37.60 -24.88
CA ALA A 92 2.58 -37.97 -23.48
C ALA A 92 3.84 -37.28 -22.94
N LEU A 93 3.64 -36.29 -22.06
CA LEU A 93 4.74 -35.61 -21.40
C LEU A 93 5.42 -36.60 -20.46
N LYS A 94 6.72 -36.84 -20.67
CA LYS A 94 7.51 -37.73 -19.80
C LYS A 94 7.38 -37.27 -18.34
N PRO A 95 7.20 -38.18 -17.37
CA PRO A 95 6.93 -37.85 -15.97
C PRO A 95 7.97 -36.92 -15.33
N TRP A 96 9.23 -36.95 -15.81
CA TRP A 96 10.29 -36.05 -15.36
C TRP A 96 9.98 -34.56 -15.62
N ARG A 97 9.21 -34.20 -16.65
CA ARG A 97 8.84 -32.79 -16.89
C ARG A 97 7.98 -32.22 -15.76
N TYR A 98 7.15 -33.05 -15.13
CA TYR A 98 6.39 -32.66 -13.93
C TYR A 98 7.29 -32.52 -12.70
N LEU A 99 8.33 -33.35 -12.57
CA LEU A 99 9.33 -33.22 -11.50
C LEU A 99 10.13 -31.91 -11.63
N VAL A 100 10.51 -31.54 -12.86
CA VAL A 100 11.17 -30.25 -13.13
C VAL A 100 10.23 -29.09 -12.80
N ALA A 101 8.98 -29.12 -13.26
CA ALA A 101 7.99 -28.07 -12.92
C ALA A 101 7.74 -27.96 -11.40
N ALA A 102 7.60 -29.09 -10.70
CA ALA A 102 7.43 -29.11 -9.24
C ALA A 102 8.64 -28.53 -8.50
N SER A 103 9.86 -28.80 -8.97
CA SER A 103 11.09 -28.23 -8.39
C SER A 103 11.16 -26.70 -8.53
N VAL A 104 10.69 -26.15 -9.65
CA VAL A 104 10.62 -24.69 -9.86
C VAL A 104 9.58 -24.06 -8.94
N VAL A 105 8.40 -24.66 -8.80
CA VAL A 105 7.37 -24.19 -7.85
C VAL A 105 7.86 -24.26 -6.41
N LEU A 106 8.53 -25.34 -6.01
CA LEU A 106 9.12 -25.47 -4.68
C LEU A 106 10.23 -24.44 -4.45
N PHE A 107 11.10 -24.21 -5.44
CA PHE A 107 12.17 -23.22 -5.35
C PHE A 107 11.60 -21.81 -5.17
N PHE A 108 10.64 -21.40 -6.01
CA PHE A 108 9.98 -20.10 -5.86
C PHE A 108 9.14 -20.03 -4.58
N GLY A 109 8.51 -21.12 -4.15
CA GLY A 109 7.77 -21.18 -2.89
C GLY A 109 8.68 -20.94 -1.68
N VAL A 110 9.83 -21.62 -1.63
CA VAL A 110 10.83 -21.43 -0.56
C VAL A 110 11.48 -20.04 -0.65
N MET A 111 11.81 -19.59 -1.86
CA MET A 111 12.40 -18.27 -2.08
C MET A 111 11.46 -17.15 -1.65
N LEU A 112 10.18 -17.22 -2.02
CA LEU A 112 9.17 -16.24 -1.60
C LEU A 112 8.94 -16.33 -0.09
N TRP A 113 8.81 -17.54 0.48
CA TRP A 113 8.68 -17.72 1.94
C TRP A 113 9.83 -17.07 2.69
N MET A 114 11.08 -17.32 2.27
CA MET A 114 12.26 -16.71 2.90
C MET A 114 12.26 -15.18 2.78
N ASN A 115 11.81 -14.63 1.65
CA ASN A 115 11.75 -13.19 1.43
C ASN A 115 10.65 -12.49 2.25
N PHE A 116 9.56 -13.19 2.57
CA PHE A 116 8.44 -12.65 3.35
C PHE A 116 8.59 -12.81 4.87
N GLN A 117 9.58 -13.56 5.36
CA GLN A 117 9.72 -13.84 6.79
C GLN A 117 10.59 -12.86 7.59
N SER A 118 11.45 -12.06 6.96
CA SER A 118 12.34 -11.15 7.71
C SER A 118 11.82 -9.72 7.67
N ALA A 119 11.45 -9.17 8.83
CA ALA A 119 11.25 -7.73 8.96
C ALA A 119 12.53 -6.97 8.56
N SER A 120 12.39 -5.96 7.72
CA SER A 120 13.50 -5.13 7.26
C SER A 120 13.41 -3.73 7.86
N TYR A 121 14.56 -3.07 8.04
CA TYR A 121 14.61 -1.65 8.40
C TYR A 121 13.72 -0.79 7.49
N ALA A 122 13.71 -1.08 6.19
CA ALA A 122 12.97 -0.29 5.21
C ALA A 122 11.45 -0.26 5.47
N ASP A 123 10.90 -1.27 6.14
CA ASP A 123 9.47 -1.35 6.47
C ASP A 123 9.09 -0.35 7.59
N TYR A 124 10.08 0.17 8.33
CA TYR A 124 9.90 1.02 9.51
C TYR A 124 10.74 2.31 9.45
N ALA A 125 11.45 2.54 8.35
CA ALA A 125 12.27 3.73 8.17
C ALA A 125 11.42 5.01 8.28
N PHE A 126 12.04 6.12 8.67
CA PHE A 126 11.33 7.40 8.74
C PHE A 126 10.85 7.80 7.33
N ASP A 127 9.53 7.93 7.16
CA ASP A 127 8.88 8.24 5.88
C ASP A 127 8.13 9.60 5.88
N GLY A 128 8.18 10.31 7.01
CA GLY A 128 7.52 11.60 7.18
C GLY A 128 8.37 12.80 6.74
N THR A 129 7.83 13.98 7.01
CA THR A 129 8.58 15.25 6.96
C THR A 129 8.67 15.82 8.37
N ILE A 130 9.77 16.49 8.68
CA ILE A 130 9.97 17.19 9.94
C ILE A 130 9.54 18.65 9.82
N SER A 131 9.01 19.18 10.93
CA SER A 131 8.79 20.61 11.15
C SER A 131 9.21 20.89 12.59
N LEU A 132 10.30 21.63 12.73
CA LEU A 132 10.95 21.97 13.97
C LEU A 132 10.38 23.30 14.47
N THR A 133 9.94 23.32 15.71
CA THR A 133 9.35 24.54 16.28
C THR A 133 10.45 25.39 16.92
N GLU A 134 10.59 26.65 16.48
CA GLU A 134 11.57 27.59 17.04
C GLU A 134 11.13 28.13 18.41
N ARG A 135 12.07 28.21 19.35
CA ARG A 135 11.85 28.88 20.65
C ARG A 135 12.66 30.17 20.84
N SER A 136 13.74 30.40 20.08
CA SER A 136 14.42 31.72 19.99
C SER A 136 15.51 31.79 18.91
N GLY A 137 15.49 32.87 18.10
CA GLY A 137 16.65 33.53 17.47
C GLY A 137 17.47 32.78 16.42
N GLY A 138 17.06 31.58 16.01
CA GLY A 138 17.80 30.65 15.15
C GLY A 138 17.11 30.30 13.83
N GLU A 139 16.03 31.00 13.48
CA GLU A 139 15.11 30.78 12.34
C GLU A 139 15.78 30.19 11.07
N LEU A 140 16.93 30.73 10.67
CA LEU A 140 17.65 30.31 9.46
C LEU A 140 18.25 28.89 9.56
N ALA A 141 18.74 28.48 10.73
CA ALA A 141 19.33 27.15 10.89
C ALA A 141 18.25 26.06 10.95
N PHE A 142 17.15 26.32 11.66
CA PHE A 142 15.99 25.41 11.74
C PHE A 142 15.37 25.17 10.37
N ALA A 143 15.03 26.23 9.63
CA ALA A 143 14.44 26.10 8.30
C ALA A 143 15.36 25.39 7.30
N LYS A 144 16.69 25.61 7.41
CA LYS A 144 17.67 24.90 6.57
C LYS A 144 17.79 23.43 6.96
N ALA A 145 17.82 23.11 8.25
CA ALA A 145 17.85 21.74 8.75
C ALA A 145 16.62 20.94 8.30
N GLU A 146 15.42 21.51 8.46
CA GLU A 146 14.16 20.94 7.97
C GLU A 146 14.22 20.65 6.48
N LYS A 147 14.59 21.67 5.68
CA LYS A 147 14.64 21.52 4.23
C LYS A 147 15.63 20.44 3.82
N ALA A 148 16.82 20.43 4.41
CA ALA A 148 17.86 19.44 4.10
C ALA A 148 17.40 18.02 4.49
N PHE A 149 16.84 17.85 5.69
CA PHE A 149 16.34 16.56 6.16
C PHE A 149 15.18 16.03 5.29
N ASN A 150 14.19 16.88 5.01
CA ASN A 150 13.03 16.52 4.18
C ASN A 150 13.41 16.23 2.72
N SER A 151 14.55 16.77 2.27
CA SER A 151 15.14 16.47 0.96
C SER A 151 16.13 15.29 1.01
N GLN A 152 16.18 14.56 2.13
CA GLN A 152 17.09 13.43 2.38
C GLN A 152 18.59 13.78 2.23
N SER A 153 18.93 15.06 2.32
CA SER A 153 20.30 15.56 2.32
C SER A 153 20.86 15.51 3.74
N TYR A 154 21.01 14.29 4.25
CA TYR A 154 21.27 14.04 5.68
C TYR A 154 22.60 14.59 6.16
N GLU A 155 23.66 14.60 5.34
CA GLU A 155 24.93 15.24 5.68
C GLU A 155 24.76 16.74 5.94
N GLU A 156 24.03 17.43 5.07
CA GLU A 156 23.75 18.86 5.21
C GLU A 156 22.82 19.13 6.40
N ALA A 157 21.80 18.28 6.60
CA ALA A 157 20.91 18.36 7.75
C ALA A 157 21.68 18.28 9.07
N ILE A 158 22.65 17.35 9.18
CA ILE A 158 23.50 17.20 10.37
C ILE A 158 24.31 18.46 10.65
N LEU A 159 24.85 19.15 9.63
CA LEU A 159 25.59 20.40 9.84
C LEU A 159 24.70 21.49 10.48
N PHE A 160 23.45 21.60 10.04
CA PHE A 160 22.51 22.55 10.63
C PHE A 160 22.02 22.09 12.00
N PHE A 161 21.79 20.80 12.22
CA PHE A 161 21.48 20.25 13.54
C PHE A 161 22.61 20.51 14.54
N ASP A 162 23.88 20.35 14.14
CA ASP A 162 25.05 20.66 14.98
C ASP A 162 25.10 22.14 15.35
N THR A 163 24.74 23.01 14.41
CA THR A 163 24.65 24.46 14.66
C THR A 163 23.55 24.77 15.68
N ILE A 164 22.39 24.12 15.56
CA ILE A 164 21.27 24.30 16.49
C ILE A 164 21.64 23.79 17.88
N LEU A 165 22.18 22.56 17.97
CA LEU A 165 22.57 21.92 19.23
C LEU A 165 23.76 22.62 19.91
N SER A 166 24.59 23.35 19.16
CA SER A 166 25.64 24.18 19.78
C SER A 166 25.07 25.38 20.54
N ASN A 167 23.91 25.89 20.12
CA ASN A 167 23.22 27.00 20.79
C ASN A 167 22.22 26.52 21.85
N ASP A 168 21.55 25.39 21.59
CA ASP A 168 20.58 24.75 22.47
C ASP A 168 20.91 23.24 22.62
N PRO A 169 21.89 22.89 23.48
CA PRO A 169 22.34 21.50 23.64
C PRO A 169 21.27 20.55 24.18
N GLU A 170 20.22 21.07 24.81
CA GLU A 170 19.13 20.28 25.39
C GLU A 170 17.95 20.10 24.42
N ASN A 171 18.08 20.55 23.16
CA ASN A 171 17.05 20.40 22.14
C ASN A 171 16.87 18.95 21.72
N ALA A 172 16.02 18.23 22.46
CA ALA A 172 15.82 16.80 22.26
C ALA A 172 15.15 16.47 20.91
N GLU A 173 14.34 17.37 20.36
CA GLU A 173 13.74 17.19 19.03
C GLU A 173 14.81 17.14 17.96
N VAL A 174 15.72 18.12 17.95
CA VAL A 174 16.81 18.21 16.99
C VAL A 174 17.81 17.07 17.17
N ALA A 175 18.15 16.72 18.41
CA ALA A 175 19.00 15.57 18.70
C ALA A 175 18.39 14.26 18.17
N TYR A 176 17.07 14.08 18.32
CA TYR A 176 16.38 12.90 17.81
C TYR A 176 16.45 12.80 16.28
N TYR A 177 16.12 13.87 15.55
CA TYR A 177 16.20 13.86 14.08
C TYR A 177 17.63 13.77 13.56
N LYS A 178 18.60 14.36 14.26
CA LYS A 178 20.03 14.13 13.97
C LYS A 178 20.39 12.64 14.10
N GLY A 179 19.87 11.96 15.11
CA GLY A 179 20.06 10.51 15.29
C GLY A 179 19.53 9.72 14.09
N ILE A 180 18.33 10.05 13.61
CA ILE A 180 17.75 9.42 12.40
C ILE A 180 18.64 9.67 11.17
N ALA A 181 19.06 10.91 10.95
CA ALA A 181 19.95 11.25 9.84
C ALA A 181 21.27 10.44 9.90
N LEU A 182 21.85 10.26 11.09
CA LEU A 182 23.05 9.43 11.29
C LEU A 182 22.80 7.95 10.95
N VAL A 183 21.64 7.39 11.30
CA VAL A 183 21.24 6.03 10.89
C VAL A 183 21.11 5.92 9.37
N GLU A 184 20.58 6.95 8.72
CA GLU A 184 20.48 6.99 7.26
C GLU A 184 21.84 6.99 6.56
N LEU A 185 22.82 7.68 7.16
CA LEU A 185 24.21 7.69 6.68
C LEU A 185 25.05 6.49 7.10
N GLY A 186 24.47 5.53 7.83
CA GLY A 186 25.21 4.37 8.36
C GLY A 186 26.19 4.70 9.50
N LYS A 187 26.10 5.91 10.07
CA LYS A 187 26.89 6.36 11.23
C LYS A 187 26.29 5.86 12.54
N HIS A 188 26.15 4.54 12.64
CA HIS A 188 25.36 3.89 13.69
C HIS A 188 25.87 4.13 15.11
N ALA A 189 27.19 4.17 15.33
CA ALA A 189 27.76 4.39 16.66
C ALA A 189 27.49 5.80 17.19
N GLU A 190 27.52 6.81 16.32
CA GLU A 190 27.16 8.19 16.68
C GLU A 190 25.66 8.30 16.97
N ALA A 191 24.83 7.65 16.14
CA ALA A 191 23.38 7.60 16.35
C ALA A 191 23.01 6.94 17.68
N GLU A 192 23.63 5.78 17.98
CA GLU A 192 23.40 5.02 19.21
C GLU A 192 23.73 5.85 20.45
N SER A 193 24.89 6.51 20.48
CA SER A 193 25.27 7.41 21.58
C SER A 193 24.24 8.53 21.81
N LEU A 194 23.73 9.12 20.73
CA LEU A 194 22.73 10.18 20.79
C LEU A 194 21.38 9.66 21.30
N PHE A 195 20.95 8.49 20.82
CA PHE A 195 19.72 7.85 21.27
C PHE A 195 19.80 7.39 22.72
N GLU A 196 20.95 6.89 23.18
CA GLU A 196 21.16 6.52 24.58
C GLU A 196 21.04 7.73 25.51
N GLN A 197 21.62 8.87 25.13
CA GLN A 197 21.47 10.12 25.89
C GLN A 197 20.00 10.55 25.99
N LEU A 198 19.27 10.52 24.87
CA LEU A 198 17.84 10.83 24.85
C LEU A 198 17.02 9.84 25.70
N ALA A 199 17.34 8.55 25.64
CA ALA A 199 16.68 7.49 26.38
C ALA A 199 16.93 7.55 27.90
N GLN A 200 18.05 8.14 28.33
CA GLN A 200 18.34 8.39 29.75
C GLN A 200 17.69 9.67 30.28
N GLY A 201 17.38 10.62 29.40
CA GLY A 201 16.71 11.87 29.73
C GLY A 201 15.21 11.74 30.00
N GLY A 202 14.58 12.88 30.36
CA GLY A 202 13.13 13.01 30.58
C GLY A 202 12.35 13.55 29.38
N SER A 203 12.95 13.52 28.18
CA SER A 203 12.35 14.09 26.98
C SER A 203 11.17 13.27 26.47
N VAL A 204 10.23 13.93 25.78
CA VAL A 204 9.14 13.28 25.02
C VAL A 204 9.69 12.32 23.96
N TYR A 205 10.94 12.53 23.50
CA TYR A 205 11.62 11.68 22.52
C TYR A 205 12.33 10.47 23.15
N LYS A 206 12.30 10.27 24.47
CA LYS A 206 12.99 9.18 25.18
C LYS A 206 12.68 7.80 24.59
N TYR A 207 11.40 7.48 24.41
CA TYR A 207 10.99 6.17 23.89
C TYR A 207 11.07 6.10 22.35
N LYS A 208 10.90 7.22 21.66
CA LYS A 208 11.15 7.32 20.21
C LYS A 208 12.61 7.06 19.87
N ALA A 209 13.53 7.52 20.72
CA ALA A 209 14.96 7.24 20.60
C ALA A 209 15.27 5.75 20.80
N LEU A 210 14.62 5.06 21.75
CA LEU A 210 14.76 3.60 21.89
C LEU A 210 14.24 2.87 20.64
N TRP A 211 13.09 3.28 20.10
CA TRP A 211 12.55 2.72 18.86
C TRP A 211 13.54 2.83 17.70
N TYR A 212 14.02 4.03 17.40
CA TYR A 212 14.97 4.24 16.29
C TYR A 212 16.35 3.63 16.55
N ASN A 213 16.78 3.51 17.80
CA ASN A 213 18.00 2.76 18.12
C ASN A 213 17.82 1.27 17.79
N GLY A 214 16.69 0.67 18.17
CA GLY A 214 16.34 -0.70 17.77
C GLY A 214 16.34 -0.89 16.25
N LEU A 215 15.77 0.07 15.51
CA LEU A 215 15.81 0.09 14.04
C LEU A 215 17.24 0.22 13.48
N SER A 216 18.11 1.00 14.12
CA SER A 216 19.53 1.11 13.74
C SER A 216 20.25 -0.23 13.81
N HIS A 217 20.02 -1.01 14.89
CA HIS A 217 20.54 -2.37 15.02
C HIS A 217 19.97 -3.30 13.93
N LEU A 218 18.66 -3.22 13.66
CA LEU A 218 18.01 -3.98 12.59
C LEU A 218 18.63 -3.67 11.22
N LYS A 219 18.90 -2.39 10.91
CA LYS A 219 19.55 -1.97 9.65
C LYS A 219 20.93 -2.60 9.46
N ARG A 220 21.65 -2.82 10.57
CA ARG A 220 22.94 -3.53 10.61
C ARG A 220 22.83 -5.05 10.66
N LYS A 221 21.61 -5.60 10.64
CA LYS A 221 21.30 -7.03 10.82
C LYS A 221 21.69 -7.58 12.19
N ASP A 222 21.82 -6.69 13.18
CA ASP A 222 22.06 -7.06 14.58
C ASP A 222 20.73 -7.32 15.28
N ILE A 223 20.20 -8.52 15.09
CA ILE A 223 18.87 -8.90 15.56
C ILE A 223 18.80 -8.92 17.09
N GLU A 224 19.84 -9.44 17.75
CA GLU A 224 19.90 -9.52 19.21
C GLU A 224 19.99 -8.13 19.85
N GLY A 225 20.80 -7.23 19.25
CA GLY A 225 20.85 -5.83 19.66
C GLY A 225 19.49 -5.15 19.50
N ALA A 226 18.82 -5.33 18.35
CA ALA A 226 17.49 -4.78 18.11
C ALA A 226 16.48 -5.26 19.17
N LYS A 227 16.40 -6.58 19.43
CA LYS A 227 15.53 -7.15 20.46
C LYS A 227 15.82 -6.57 21.85
N THR A 228 17.10 -6.44 22.19
CA THR A 228 17.53 -5.92 23.50
C THR A 228 17.06 -4.48 23.72
N ILE A 229 17.15 -3.64 22.68
CA ILE A 229 16.73 -2.25 22.75
C ILE A 229 15.19 -2.12 22.72
N LEU A 230 14.52 -2.82 21.82
CA LEU A 230 13.05 -2.74 21.65
C LEU A 230 12.30 -3.21 22.90
N ASN A 231 12.80 -4.21 23.61
CA ASN A 231 12.22 -4.68 24.88
C ASN A 231 12.28 -3.64 26.02
N LYS A 232 13.07 -2.57 25.88
CA LYS A 232 13.13 -1.48 26.87
C LYS A 232 11.98 -0.48 26.70
N ILE A 233 11.21 -0.56 25.61
CA ILE A 233 10.08 0.33 25.34
C ILE A 233 8.90 -0.10 26.23
N PRO A 234 8.41 0.76 27.13
CA PRO A 234 7.33 0.41 28.04
C PRO A 234 5.95 0.45 27.35
N SER A 235 4.97 -0.22 27.94
CA SER A 235 3.62 -0.40 27.37
C SER A 235 2.81 0.89 27.20
N ASP A 236 3.21 1.97 27.86
CA ASP A 236 2.59 3.30 27.76
C ASP A 236 3.23 4.19 26.68
N ALA A 237 4.29 3.73 26.00
CA ALA A 237 4.93 4.46 24.92
C ALA A 237 4.09 4.42 23.63
N GLU A 238 4.12 5.53 22.87
CA GLU A 238 3.39 5.70 21.61
C GLU A 238 3.69 4.59 20.59
N ASP A 239 4.96 4.19 20.45
CA ASP A 239 5.39 3.18 19.49
C ASP A 239 5.48 1.75 20.09
N TYR A 240 4.89 1.51 21.27
CA TYR A 240 4.96 0.19 21.91
C TYR A 240 4.36 -0.94 21.06
N GLU A 241 3.17 -0.73 20.48
CA GLU A 241 2.51 -1.75 19.65
C GLU A 241 3.35 -2.10 18.42
N LYS A 242 3.95 -1.11 17.76
CA LYS A 242 4.87 -1.32 16.63
C LYS A 242 6.13 -2.06 17.07
N ALA A 243 6.65 -1.76 18.26
CA ALA A 243 7.80 -2.46 18.81
C ALA A 243 7.51 -3.94 19.06
N GLN A 244 6.33 -4.29 19.59
CA GLN A 244 5.92 -5.68 19.77
C GLN A 244 5.71 -6.39 18.43
N GLU A 245 5.04 -5.74 17.47
CA GLU A 245 4.86 -6.29 16.13
C GLU A 245 6.21 -6.60 15.45
N LEU A 246 7.18 -5.70 15.58
CA LEU A 246 8.52 -5.93 15.05
C LEU A 246 9.21 -7.07 15.80
N LEU A 247 9.16 -7.09 17.13
CA LEU A 247 9.75 -8.17 17.94
C LEU A 247 9.22 -9.56 17.57
N ASP A 248 7.93 -9.68 17.25
CA ASP A 248 7.33 -10.95 16.81
C ASP A 248 7.84 -11.44 15.45
N LYS A 249 8.36 -10.53 14.62
CA LYS A 249 8.92 -10.83 13.28
C LYS A 249 10.44 -11.07 13.30
N LEU A 250 11.13 -10.79 14.42
CA LEU A 250 12.59 -10.93 14.59
C LEU A 250 12.96 -12.25 15.25
#